data_AF-A0A9E7SXV0-F1
#
_entry.id   AF-A0A9E7SXV0-F1
#
_cell.length_a   1.000
_cell.length_b   1.000
_cell.length_c   1.000
_cell.angle_alpha   90.00
_cell.angle_beta   90.00
_cell.angle_gamma   90.00
#
_symmetry.space_group_name_H-M   'P 1'
#
loop_
_entity.id
_entity.type
_entity.pdbx_description
1 polymer ?
#
loop_
_entity_poly.entity_id
_entity_poly.type
_entity_poly.pdbx_seq_one_letter_code
_entity_poly.pdbx_strand_id
1 'polypeptide(L)'
;MQHQSSHAVLVGDPVICTDAHDRLLVDAIVATAAVSESIAIRLERTHFEDDYVDVISLLEDRFGARSDGDEIVYEVATDREIGDELTALLTIDSWQRVHALRSIRLFHDGRCCLEYVPEHTSFTLDEDANPAVISAIRAALEPHPAGVFSTESFVEWEHGETSYRIAPPSLCIGNTCFGVQMLAGMEPDCDRCVIALSWHEPSADVLGNVLEKTIGLIGEPRPDELRFSSLESFESVRDVLERITGVTGIDGSPR
;
A
#
# COMPACT_ATOMS: atom_id res chain seq x y z
N MET A 1 -0.83 -0.75 22.58
CA MET A 1 -1.55 0.34 21.87
C MET A 1 -1.66 -0.09 20.43
N GLN A 2 -2.86 -0.04 19.83
CA GLN A 2 -3.00 -0.23 18.40
C GLN A 2 -2.33 0.95 17.69
N HIS A 3 -1.46 0.65 16.73
CA HIS A 3 -0.87 1.65 15.83
C HIS A 3 -2.02 2.24 15.01
N GLN A 4 -2.20 3.57 15.07
CA GLN A 4 -3.19 4.26 14.27
C GLN A 4 -2.45 4.99 13.15
N SER A 5 -2.45 4.41 11.96
CA SER A 5 -1.89 5.04 10.78
C SER A 5 -2.71 6.26 10.40
N SER A 6 -2.06 7.41 10.23
CA SER A 6 -2.69 8.65 9.76
C SER A 6 -2.66 8.80 8.25
N HIS A 7 -1.73 8.11 7.57
CA HIS A 7 -1.58 8.18 6.12
C HIS A 7 -1.30 6.82 5.48
N ALA A 8 -1.58 6.72 4.18
CA ALA A 8 -1.23 5.60 3.33
C ALA A 8 -0.49 6.09 2.08
N VAL A 9 0.46 5.27 1.60
CA VAL A 9 1.13 5.48 0.32
C VAL A 9 0.37 4.72 -0.76
N LEU A 10 -0.01 5.42 -1.82
CA LEU A 10 -0.60 4.82 -3.03
C LEU A 10 0.40 4.91 -4.17
N VAL A 11 0.58 3.81 -4.89
CA VAL A 11 1.35 3.72 -6.14
C VAL A 11 0.37 3.31 -7.24
N GLY A 12 0.34 4.02 -8.35
CA GLY A 12 -0.55 3.70 -9.48
C GLY A 12 0.18 3.40 -10.79
N ASP A 13 -0.55 3.54 -11.90
CA ASP A 13 -0.13 3.22 -13.26
C ASP A 13 0.96 4.20 -13.76
N PRO A 14 1.94 3.76 -14.57
CA PRO A 14 2.16 2.40 -15.09
C PRO A 14 3.03 1.53 -14.20
N VAL A 15 3.19 1.92 -12.94
CA VAL A 15 4.17 1.29 -12.06
C VAL A 15 3.56 0.13 -11.28
N ILE A 16 2.28 0.21 -10.92
CA ILE A 16 1.60 -0.86 -10.21
C ILE A 16 1.68 -2.20 -10.98
N CYS A 17 1.90 -3.29 -10.23
CA CYS A 17 2.09 -4.64 -10.79
C CYS A 17 3.33 -4.81 -11.71
N THR A 18 4.34 -3.94 -11.60
CA THR A 18 5.63 -4.07 -12.31
C THR A 18 6.81 -4.12 -11.34
N ASP A 19 7.99 -4.55 -11.79
CA ASP A 19 9.24 -4.50 -10.99
C ASP A 19 9.59 -3.06 -10.54
N ALA A 20 9.12 -2.04 -11.26
CA ALA A 20 9.31 -0.66 -10.86
C ALA A 20 8.54 -0.35 -9.57
N HIS A 21 7.45 -1.07 -9.27
CA HIS A 21 6.72 -0.93 -8.01
C HIS A 21 7.61 -1.25 -6.82
N ASP A 22 8.30 -2.39 -6.85
CA ASP A 22 9.14 -2.82 -5.73
C ASP A 22 10.29 -1.85 -5.47
N ARG A 23 10.86 -1.27 -6.53
CA ARG A 23 11.87 -0.21 -6.41
C ARG A 23 11.32 1.05 -5.76
N LEU A 24 10.09 1.47 -6.09
CA LEU A 24 9.46 2.61 -5.41
C LEU A 24 9.22 2.35 -3.94
N LEU A 25 8.87 1.12 -3.57
CA LEU A 25 8.72 0.74 -2.16
C LEU A 25 10.06 0.80 -1.45
N VAL A 26 11.15 0.32 -2.05
CA VAL A 26 12.51 0.47 -1.53
C VAL A 26 12.86 1.95 -1.32
N ASP A 27 12.66 2.79 -2.34
CA ASP A 27 12.99 4.21 -2.29
C ASP A 27 12.21 4.93 -1.18
N ALA A 28 10.92 4.63 -1.03
CA ALA A 28 10.09 5.17 0.04
C ALA A 28 10.58 4.73 1.43
N ILE A 29 10.90 3.46 1.62
CA ILE A 29 11.41 2.91 2.89
C ILE A 29 12.78 3.51 3.24
N VAL A 30 13.68 3.63 2.25
CA VAL A 30 15.01 4.24 2.43
C VAL A 30 14.89 5.73 2.79
N ALA A 31 13.99 6.46 2.12
CA ALA A 31 13.74 7.86 2.45
C ALA A 31 13.22 8.04 3.87
N THR A 32 12.33 7.15 4.34
CA THR A 32 11.89 7.14 5.73
C THR A 32 12.99 6.74 6.70
N ALA A 33 13.87 5.81 6.33
CA ALA A 33 15.01 5.41 7.16
C ALA A 33 15.93 6.59 7.47
N ALA A 34 16.13 7.50 6.51
CA ALA A 34 16.94 8.70 6.67
C ALA A 34 16.42 9.67 7.74
N VAL A 35 15.15 9.57 8.13
CA VAL A 35 14.52 10.38 9.19
C VAL A 35 14.07 9.56 10.39
N SER A 36 14.36 8.26 10.40
CA SER A 36 14.03 7.32 11.49
C SER A 36 15.27 7.01 12.32
N GLU A 37 15.10 6.31 13.44
CA GLU A 37 16.20 5.87 14.31
C GLU A 37 16.55 4.39 14.13
N SER A 38 15.54 3.57 13.83
CA SER A 38 15.72 2.14 13.61
C SER A 38 14.70 1.56 12.64
N ILE A 39 15.07 0.40 12.09
CA ILE A 39 14.24 -0.42 11.24
C ILE A 39 14.16 -1.83 11.83
N ALA A 40 12.98 -2.45 11.74
CA ALA A 40 12.74 -3.84 12.07
C ALA A 40 12.09 -4.56 10.87
N ILE A 41 12.69 -5.67 10.47
CA ILE A 41 12.21 -6.53 9.38
C ILE A 41 11.79 -7.85 10.01
N ARG A 42 10.50 -8.18 9.88
CA ARG A 42 9.92 -9.40 10.43
C ARG A 42 9.75 -10.43 9.32
N LEU A 43 10.44 -11.55 9.47
CA LEU A 43 10.53 -12.61 8.47
C LEU A 43 10.16 -13.97 9.07
N GLU A 44 9.34 -14.73 8.35
CA GLU A 44 9.10 -16.14 8.62
C GLU A 44 10.17 -16.97 7.91
N ARG A 45 11.26 -17.25 8.63
CA ARG A 45 12.51 -17.81 8.07
C ARG A 45 12.31 -19.14 7.34
N THR A 46 11.40 -19.99 7.82
CA THR A 46 11.14 -21.32 7.26
C THR A 46 10.66 -21.29 5.82
N HIS A 47 10.10 -20.18 5.35
CA HIS A 47 9.68 -19.98 3.96
C HIS A 47 10.78 -19.37 3.07
N PHE A 48 11.93 -18.99 3.63
CA PHE A 48 12.93 -18.15 2.96
C PHE A 48 14.35 -18.72 2.97
N GLU A 49 14.72 -19.46 4.00
CA GLU A 49 16.12 -19.78 4.27
C GLU A 49 16.77 -20.71 3.26
N ASP A 50 16.01 -21.60 2.62
CA ASP A 50 16.58 -22.57 1.66
C ASP A 50 16.81 -21.94 0.28
N ASP A 51 15.93 -21.04 -0.15
CA ASP A 51 15.94 -20.47 -1.51
C ASP A 51 16.72 -19.14 -1.59
N TYR A 52 16.85 -18.41 -0.46
CA TYR A 52 17.44 -17.07 -0.42
C TYR A 52 18.51 -16.91 0.67
N VAL A 53 19.38 -17.92 0.79
CA VAL A 53 20.50 -17.95 1.76
C VAL A 53 21.34 -16.67 1.71
N ASP A 54 21.61 -16.13 0.52
CA ASP A 54 22.45 -14.93 0.36
C ASP A 54 21.77 -13.68 0.95
N VAL A 55 20.45 -13.56 0.82
CA VAL A 55 19.67 -12.44 1.38
C VAL A 55 19.59 -12.55 2.90
N ILE A 56 19.37 -13.76 3.42
CA ILE A 56 19.40 -14.01 4.87
C ILE A 56 20.79 -13.71 5.44
N SER A 57 21.85 -14.15 4.77
CA SER A 57 23.23 -13.89 5.21
C SER A 57 23.52 -12.39 5.22
N LEU A 58 23.07 -11.67 4.18
CA LEU A 58 23.20 -10.21 4.11
C LEU A 58 22.48 -9.51 5.28
N LEU A 59 21.29 -9.97 5.66
CA LEU A 59 20.57 -9.46 6.83
C LEU A 59 21.29 -9.82 8.14
N GLU A 60 21.74 -11.06 8.31
CA GLU A 60 22.44 -11.51 9.53
C GLU A 60 23.79 -10.81 9.75
N ASP A 61 24.49 -10.45 8.67
CA ASP A 61 25.76 -9.72 8.74
C ASP A 61 25.58 -8.27 9.23
N ARG A 62 24.39 -7.69 9.01
CA ARG A 62 24.14 -6.25 9.15
C ARG A 62 23.16 -5.90 10.26
N PHE A 63 22.20 -6.78 10.55
CA PHE A 63 21.13 -6.60 11.50
C PHE A 63 21.32 -7.51 12.71
N GLY A 64 20.91 -7.03 13.88
CA GLY A 64 20.73 -7.90 15.04
C GLY A 64 19.49 -8.76 14.84
N ALA A 65 19.62 -10.08 14.98
CA ALA A 65 18.49 -11.01 14.88
C ALA A 65 17.96 -11.39 16.27
N ARG A 66 16.63 -11.40 16.41
CA ARG A 66 15.92 -11.91 17.60
C ARG A 66 14.76 -12.79 17.17
N SER A 67 14.61 -13.95 17.80
CA SER A 67 13.43 -14.81 17.61
C SER A 67 12.19 -14.20 18.27
N ASP A 68 11.06 -14.27 17.57
CA ASP A 68 9.72 -13.86 18.03
C ASP A 68 8.69 -14.91 17.61
N GLY A 69 8.53 -15.96 18.44
CA GLY A 69 7.72 -17.12 18.07
C GLY A 69 8.35 -17.90 16.92
N ASP A 70 7.58 -18.11 15.85
CA ASP A 70 8.03 -18.79 14.62
C ASP A 70 8.69 -17.80 13.62
N GLU A 71 8.81 -16.53 14.00
CA GLU A 71 9.39 -15.46 13.18
C GLU A 71 10.77 -15.04 13.70
N ILE A 72 11.54 -14.42 12.82
CA ILE A 72 12.75 -13.69 13.17
C ILE A 72 12.53 -12.21 12.89
N VAL A 73 12.94 -11.38 13.86
CA VAL A 73 12.98 -9.93 13.71
C VAL A 73 14.44 -9.52 13.55
N TYR A 74 14.76 -8.96 12.39
CA TYR A 74 16.05 -8.34 12.09
C TYR A 74 15.95 -6.85 12.36
N GLU A 75 16.78 -6.33 13.27
CA GLU A 75 16.73 -4.94 13.73
C GLU A 75 18.10 -4.27 13.57
N VAL A 76 18.11 -3.02 13.10
CA VAL A 76 19.33 -2.19 13.03
C VAL A 76 18.98 -0.72 13.21
N ALA A 77 19.95 0.07 13.72
CA ALA A 77 19.87 1.52 13.66
C ALA A 77 19.98 2.01 12.21
N THR A 78 19.24 3.06 11.86
CA THR A 78 19.23 3.64 10.50
C THR A 78 20.31 4.69 10.29
N ASP A 79 21.34 4.73 11.14
CA ASP A 79 22.53 5.57 10.99
C ASP A 79 23.50 5.10 9.89
N ARG A 80 23.09 4.06 9.15
CA ARG A 80 23.83 3.41 8.06
C ARG A 80 22.96 3.29 6.83
N GLU A 81 23.61 3.17 5.67
CA GLU A 81 22.93 2.81 4.43
C GLU A 81 22.41 1.37 4.51
N ILE A 82 21.09 1.22 4.28
CA ILE A 82 20.35 -0.06 4.30
C ILE A 82 19.70 -0.40 2.94
N GLY A 83 20.03 0.38 1.90
CA GLY A 83 19.36 0.30 0.60
C GLY A 83 19.63 -1.00 -0.14
N ASP A 84 20.82 -1.56 -0.01
CA ASP A 84 21.21 -2.81 -0.67
C ASP A 84 20.43 -3.99 -0.07
N GLU A 85 20.31 -4.04 1.26
CA GLU A 85 19.57 -5.08 1.98
C GLU A 85 18.07 -5.03 1.66
N LEU A 86 17.50 -3.82 1.63
CA LEU A 86 16.09 -3.63 1.25
C LEU A 86 15.84 -3.97 -0.21
N THR A 87 16.76 -3.61 -1.12
CA THR A 87 16.66 -3.97 -2.53
C THR A 87 16.70 -5.48 -2.67
N ALA A 88 17.70 -6.15 -2.10
CA ALA A 88 17.83 -7.60 -2.16
C ALA A 88 16.60 -8.32 -1.62
N LEU A 89 15.99 -7.80 -0.54
CA LEU A 89 14.79 -8.38 0.06
C LEU A 89 13.52 -8.12 -0.77
N LEU A 90 13.34 -6.89 -1.27
CA LEU A 90 12.10 -6.48 -1.92
C LEU A 90 12.05 -6.81 -3.41
N THR A 91 13.16 -7.13 -4.07
CA THR A 91 13.17 -7.57 -5.47
C THR A 91 13.17 -9.09 -5.64
N ILE A 92 12.95 -9.85 -4.56
CA ILE A 92 12.79 -11.31 -4.63
C ILE A 92 11.47 -11.66 -5.33
N ASP A 93 11.53 -12.71 -6.15
CA ASP A 93 10.39 -13.20 -6.92
C ASP A 93 9.17 -13.47 -6.02
N SER A 94 8.02 -13.03 -6.53
CA SER A 94 6.99 -12.38 -5.71
C SER A 94 6.21 -13.25 -4.72
N TRP A 95 6.20 -14.59 -4.84
CA TRP A 95 5.41 -15.44 -3.94
C TRP A 95 6.11 -15.68 -2.58
N GLN A 96 7.39 -16.04 -2.58
CA GLN A 96 8.15 -16.26 -1.34
C GLN A 96 8.27 -14.96 -0.53
N ARG A 97 8.46 -13.83 -1.22
CA ARG A 97 8.50 -12.50 -0.59
C ARG A 97 7.21 -12.21 0.17
N VAL A 98 6.06 -12.39 -0.46
CA VAL A 98 4.75 -12.05 0.13
C VAL A 98 4.44 -12.90 1.37
N HIS A 99 4.83 -14.18 1.38
CA HIS A 99 4.56 -15.07 2.51
C HIS A 99 5.59 -14.98 3.63
N ALA A 100 6.87 -14.82 3.29
CA ALA A 100 7.93 -14.79 4.29
C ALA A 100 8.08 -13.40 4.93
N LEU A 101 8.01 -12.32 4.14
CA LEU A 101 8.13 -10.96 4.66
C LEU A 101 6.81 -10.52 5.28
N ARG A 102 6.74 -10.59 6.60
CA ARG A 102 5.55 -10.25 7.38
C ARG A 102 5.39 -8.74 7.54
N SER A 103 6.47 -8.03 7.82
CA SER A 103 6.45 -6.56 7.84
C SER A 103 7.84 -5.94 7.79
N ILE A 104 7.91 -4.72 7.29
CA ILE A 104 9.01 -3.78 7.51
C ILE A 104 8.46 -2.61 8.31
N ARG A 105 9.09 -2.28 9.44
CA ARG A 105 8.66 -1.19 10.32
C ARG A 105 9.83 -0.25 10.61
N LEU A 106 9.57 1.06 10.60
CA LEU A 106 10.55 2.05 11.04
C LEU A 106 10.07 2.81 12.26
N PHE A 107 11.01 3.11 13.15
CA PHE A 107 10.73 3.70 14.45
C PHE A 107 11.46 5.01 14.66
N HIS A 108 10.79 5.93 15.34
CA HIS A 108 11.33 7.21 15.82
C HIS A 108 10.81 7.43 17.24
N ASP A 109 11.70 7.71 18.20
CA ASP A 109 11.36 7.86 19.62
C ASP A 109 10.56 6.65 20.17
N GLY A 110 10.90 5.44 19.71
CA GLY A 110 10.24 4.19 20.10
C GLY A 110 8.80 4.01 19.56
N ARG A 111 8.34 4.89 18.67
CA ARG A 111 7.04 4.80 18.00
C ARG A 111 7.22 4.41 16.54
N CYS A 112 6.37 3.51 16.05
CA CYS A 112 6.33 3.12 14.64
C CYS A 112 5.84 4.32 13.81
N CYS A 113 6.63 4.78 12.84
CA CYS A 113 6.28 5.88 11.95
C CYS A 113 5.98 5.43 10.51
N LEU A 114 6.42 4.22 10.14
CA LEU A 114 6.09 3.55 8.88
C LEU A 114 5.92 2.06 9.12
N GLU A 115 4.89 1.48 8.51
CA GLU A 115 4.67 0.04 8.43
C GLU A 115 4.34 -0.37 6.99
N TYR A 116 5.11 -1.32 6.48
CA TYR A 116 4.86 -1.97 5.20
C TYR A 116 4.58 -3.46 5.42
N VAL A 117 3.44 -3.94 4.90
CA VAL A 117 2.99 -5.33 4.99
C VAL A 117 2.71 -5.87 3.58
N PRO A 118 3.64 -6.67 3.01
CA PRO A 118 3.51 -7.20 1.65
C PRO A 118 2.23 -8.01 1.40
N GLU A 119 1.85 -8.91 2.33
CA GLU A 119 0.63 -9.75 2.21
C GLU A 119 -0.64 -8.92 2.00
N HIS A 120 -0.67 -7.68 2.51
CA HIS A 120 -1.83 -6.80 2.39
C HIS A 120 -1.61 -5.65 1.43
N THR A 121 -0.45 -5.59 0.75
CA THR A 121 -0.02 -4.41 -0.03
C THR A 121 -0.19 -3.10 0.74
N SER A 122 -0.07 -3.18 2.07
CA SER A 122 -0.36 -2.06 2.98
C SER A 122 0.92 -1.29 3.23
N PHE A 123 0.88 0.01 2.98
CA PHE A 123 1.98 0.91 3.26
C PHE A 123 1.44 2.13 4.00
N THR A 124 1.64 2.15 5.32
CA THR A 124 1.00 3.11 6.22
C THR A 124 2.04 3.92 6.99
N LEU A 125 1.65 5.13 7.37
CA LEU A 125 2.50 6.11 8.06
C LEU A 125 1.77 6.69 9.26
N ASP A 126 2.53 7.03 10.30
CA ASP A 126 2.07 7.79 11.47
C ASP A 126 2.87 9.10 11.55
N GLU A 127 2.27 10.19 11.06
CA GLU A 127 2.83 11.54 11.12
C GLU A 127 3.03 12.02 12.58
N ASP A 128 2.20 11.57 13.53
CA ASP A 128 2.34 11.94 14.94
C ASP A 128 3.56 11.25 15.59
N ALA A 129 4.00 10.11 15.04
CA ALA A 129 5.24 9.45 15.46
C ALA A 129 6.47 10.17 14.92
N ASN A 130 6.42 10.71 13.70
CA ASN A 130 7.49 11.50 13.12
C ASN A 130 6.96 12.47 12.04
N PRO A 131 6.88 13.78 12.31
CA PRO A 131 6.38 14.76 11.35
C PRO A 131 7.20 14.89 10.06
N ALA A 132 8.46 14.42 10.05
CA ALA A 132 9.31 14.45 8.86
C ALA A 132 9.02 13.29 7.88
N VAL A 133 8.27 12.26 8.28
CA VAL A 133 8.09 11.05 7.46
C VAL A 133 7.34 11.34 6.15
N ILE A 134 6.30 12.17 6.22
CA ILE A 134 5.46 12.50 5.07
C ILE A 134 6.24 13.28 4.02
N SER A 135 7.04 14.26 4.44
CA SER A 135 7.84 15.07 3.52
C SER A 135 8.98 14.28 2.89
N ALA A 136 9.62 13.39 3.65
CA ALA A 136 10.66 12.50 3.13
C ALA A 136 10.12 11.58 2.02
N ILE A 137 8.99 10.93 2.26
CA ILE A 137 8.36 10.04 1.27
C ILE A 137 7.86 10.83 0.06
N ARG A 138 7.20 11.98 0.26
CA ARG A 138 6.75 12.82 -0.87
C ARG A 138 7.90 13.25 -1.77
N ALA A 139 9.04 13.61 -1.19
CA ALA A 139 10.22 13.98 -1.97
C ALA A 139 10.79 12.78 -2.76
N ALA A 140 10.78 11.58 -2.17
CA ALA A 140 11.22 10.36 -2.86
C ALA A 140 10.26 9.93 -3.98
N LEU A 141 8.96 10.17 -3.82
CA LEU A 141 7.92 9.76 -4.77
C LEU A 141 7.56 10.83 -5.82
N GLU A 142 8.01 12.08 -5.67
CA GLU A 142 7.71 13.19 -6.60
C GLU A 142 7.89 12.85 -8.09
N PRO A 143 8.93 12.11 -8.54
CA PRO A 143 9.10 11.80 -9.96
C PRO A 143 8.24 10.63 -10.46
N HIS A 144 7.36 10.08 -9.61
CA HIS A 144 6.64 8.84 -9.84
C HIS A 144 5.13 9.00 -9.70
N PRO A 145 4.32 8.11 -10.31
CA PRO A 145 2.87 8.11 -10.17
C PRO A 145 2.46 7.53 -8.80
N ALA A 146 2.87 8.20 -7.72
CA ALA A 146 2.65 7.77 -6.35
C ALA A 146 2.40 8.96 -5.42
N GLY A 147 1.65 8.74 -4.35
CA GLY A 147 1.25 9.81 -3.44
C GLY A 147 0.98 9.34 -2.02
N VAL A 148 1.05 10.30 -1.09
CA VAL A 148 0.74 10.09 0.32
C VAL A 148 -0.61 10.74 0.64
N PHE A 149 -1.57 9.92 1.07
CA PHE A 149 -2.95 10.31 1.34
C PHE A 149 -3.31 10.06 2.80
N SER A 150 -4.12 10.94 3.40
CA SER A 150 -4.67 10.69 4.73
C SER A 150 -5.60 9.47 4.70
N THR A 151 -5.58 8.68 5.77
CA THR A 151 -6.48 7.53 5.98
C THR A 151 -7.86 7.94 6.46
N GLU A 152 -8.06 9.23 6.78
CA GLU A 152 -9.37 9.76 7.09
C GLU A 152 -10.30 9.65 5.88
N SER A 153 -11.58 9.45 6.15
CA SER A 153 -12.62 9.39 5.13
C SER A 153 -12.67 10.71 4.35
N PHE A 154 -12.47 10.65 3.03
CA PHE A 154 -12.59 11.82 2.16
C PHE A 154 -14.04 12.09 1.83
N VAL A 155 -14.82 11.04 1.57
CA VAL A 155 -16.23 11.15 1.19
C VAL A 155 -16.98 9.85 1.49
N GLU A 156 -18.23 10.01 1.96
CA GLU A 156 -19.18 8.93 2.23
C GLU A 156 -20.51 9.26 1.53
N TRP A 157 -21.15 8.25 0.95
CA TRP A 157 -22.46 8.41 0.33
C TRP A 157 -23.26 7.12 0.38
N GLU A 158 -24.56 7.23 0.07
CA GLU A 158 -25.47 6.10 0.00
C GLU A 158 -26.20 6.08 -1.34
N HIS A 159 -26.42 4.88 -1.86
CA HIS A 159 -27.29 4.66 -3.01
C HIS A 159 -28.14 3.41 -2.78
N GLY A 160 -29.46 3.59 -2.72
CA GLY A 160 -30.36 2.53 -2.27
C GLY A 160 -30.12 2.22 -0.79
N GLU A 161 -29.83 0.96 -0.47
CA GLU A 161 -29.49 0.50 0.89
C GLU A 161 -27.98 0.28 1.08
N THR A 162 -27.17 0.62 0.06
CA THR A 162 -25.72 0.39 0.07
C THR A 162 -25.00 1.67 0.46
N SER A 163 -24.14 1.57 1.49
CA SER A 163 -23.22 2.62 1.88
C SER A 163 -21.88 2.48 1.17
N TYR A 164 -21.30 3.60 0.81
CA TYR A 164 -20.03 3.71 0.12
C TYR A 164 -19.13 4.70 0.83
N ARG A 165 -17.82 4.45 0.79
CA ARG A 165 -16.82 5.34 1.39
C ARG A 165 -15.51 5.29 0.63
N ILE A 166 -14.91 6.46 0.39
CA ILE A 166 -13.51 6.57 -0.02
C ILE A 166 -12.69 7.05 1.17
N ALA A 167 -11.84 6.18 1.69
CA ALA A 167 -10.89 6.44 2.75
C ALA A 167 -9.57 5.75 2.35
N PRO A 168 -8.64 6.48 1.69
CA PRO A 168 -7.40 5.88 1.19
C PRO A 168 -6.70 5.02 2.26
N PRO A 169 -6.22 3.82 1.91
CA PRO A 169 -6.06 3.31 0.55
C PRO A 169 -7.30 2.61 -0.04
N SER A 170 -8.49 2.74 0.58
CA SER A 170 -9.65 1.91 0.28
C SER A 170 -10.86 2.67 -0.29
N LEU A 171 -11.52 2.03 -1.26
CA LEU A 171 -12.92 2.26 -1.62
C LEU A 171 -13.74 1.13 -0.98
N CYS A 172 -14.64 1.48 -0.05
CA CYS A 172 -15.47 0.52 0.66
C CYS A 172 -16.93 0.56 0.20
N ILE A 173 -17.55 -0.62 0.10
CA ILE A 173 -18.96 -0.85 -0.18
C ILE A 173 -19.52 -1.75 0.91
N GLY A 174 -20.45 -1.23 1.70
CA GLY A 174 -20.92 -1.90 2.92
C GLY A 174 -19.74 -2.27 3.81
N ASN A 175 -19.50 -3.57 3.98
CA ASN A 175 -18.42 -4.11 4.81
C ASN A 175 -17.19 -4.61 4.01
N THR A 176 -17.16 -4.38 2.70
CA THR A 176 -16.08 -4.84 1.81
C THR A 176 -15.27 -3.65 1.34
N CYS A 177 -13.94 -3.75 1.32
CA CYS A 177 -13.05 -2.66 0.88
C CYS A 177 -12.11 -3.14 -0.22
N PHE A 178 -11.89 -2.28 -1.21
CA PHE A 178 -11.06 -2.51 -2.39
C PHE A 178 -9.94 -1.47 -2.42
N GLY A 179 -8.72 -1.89 -2.75
CA GLY A 179 -7.58 -0.98 -2.84
C GLY A 179 -7.75 -0.02 -4.02
N VAL A 180 -7.85 1.29 -3.75
CA VAL A 180 -8.02 2.34 -4.76
C VAL A 180 -6.84 2.38 -5.72
N GLN A 181 -5.65 1.95 -5.29
CA GLN A 181 -4.47 1.80 -6.15
C GLN A 181 -4.70 0.87 -7.35
N MET A 182 -5.66 -0.07 -7.25
CA MET A 182 -5.97 -1.01 -8.32
C MET A 182 -6.91 -0.43 -9.39
N LEU A 183 -7.38 0.81 -9.26
CA LEU A 183 -8.15 1.47 -10.31
C LEU A 183 -7.26 1.67 -11.54
N ALA A 184 -7.72 1.16 -12.69
CA ALA A 184 -7.09 1.37 -13.99
C ALA A 184 -7.65 2.60 -14.71
N GLY A 185 -8.85 3.03 -14.35
CA GLY A 185 -9.48 4.19 -14.94
C GLY A 185 -10.87 4.47 -14.40
N MET A 186 -11.36 5.68 -14.64
CA MET A 186 -12.71 6.09 -14.31
C MET A 186 -13.32 6.96 -15.40
N GLU A 187 -14.62 6.80 -15.62
CA GLU A 187 -15.37 7.56 -16.63
C GLU A 187 -16.64 8.16 -15.98
N PRO A 188 -16.63 9.48 -15.68
CA PRO A 188 -17.79 10.15 -15.11
C PRO A 188 -18.86 10.45 -16.17
N ASP A 189 -20.11 10.07 -15.89
CA ASP A 189 -21.31 10.41 -16.65
C ASP A 189 -22.21 11.33 -15.80
N CYS A 190 -22.09 12.63 -16.04
CA CYS A 190 -22.83 13.67 -15.31
C CYS A 190 -24.35 13.57 -15.54
N ASP A 191 -24.78 13.18 -16.74
CA ASP A 191 -26.21 13.12 -17.10
C ASP A 191 -26.91 12.00 -16.31
N ARG A 192 -26.21 10.90 -16.04
CA ARG A 192 -26.71 9.77 -15.27
C ARG A 192 -26.35 9.81 -13.79
N CYS A 193 -25.48 10.74 -13.36
CA CYS A 193 -24.87 10.75 -12.03
C CYS A 193 -24.25 9.39 -11.71
N VAL A 194 -23.33 8.96 -12.57
CA VAL A 194 -22.68 7.65 -12.54
C VAL A 194 -21.18 7.81 -12.81
N ILE A 195 -20.33 7.06 -12.10
CA ILE A 195 -18.91 6.93 -12.45
C ILE A 195 -18.64 5.46 -12.78
N ALA A 196 -18.30 5.16 -14.04
CA ALA A 196 -17.83 3.83 -14.40
C ALA A 196 -16.38 3.66 -13.93
N LEU A 197 -16.04 2.47 -13.42
CA LEU A 197 -14.72 2.13 -12.92
C LEU A 197 -14.15 0.97 -13.71
N SER A 198 -12.85 1.03 -13.98
CA SER A 198 -12.08 -0.10 -14.49
C SER A 198 -10.94 -0.39 -13.52
N TRP A 199 -10.56 -1.66 -13.42
CA TRP A 199 -9.59 -2.15 -12.44
C TRP A 199 -8.48 -2.92 -13.14
N HIS A 200 -7.27 -2.82 -12.63
CA HIS A 200 -6.22 -3.76 -12.99
C HIS A 200 -6.64 -5.15 -12.50
N GLU A 201 -6.62 -6.12 -13.40
CA GLU A 201 -6.65 -7.52 -13.01
C GLU A 201 -5.27 -7.88 -12.45
N PRO A 202 -5.19 -8.46 -11.25
CA PRO A 202 -3.93 -9.01 -10.79
C PRO A 202 -3.44 -10.02 -11.84
N SER A 203 -2.14 -10.04 -12.14
CA SER A 203 -1.59 -11.04 -13.06
C SER A 203 -1.87 -12.46 -12.53
N ALA A 204 -1.86 -13.49 -13.39
CA ALA A 204 -2.13 -14.88 -12.99
C ALA A 204 -1.24 -15.36 -11.82
N ASP A 205 -0.01 -14.84 -11.74
CA ASP A 205 0.95 -15.12 -10.67
C ASP A 205 0.61 -14.39 -9.36
N VAL A 206 -0.16 -13.29 -9.41
CA VAL A 206 -0.75 -12.59 -8.25
C VAL A 206 -2.17 -13.10 -7.94
N LEU A 207 -2.88 -13.66 -8.92
CA LEU A 207 -4.21 -14.27 -8.78
C LEU A 207 -4.16 -15.60 -7.99
N GLY A 208 -3.05 -16.34 -8.02
CA GLY A 208 -2.81 -17.41 -7.04
C GLY A 208 -2.72 -16.87 -5.60
N ASN A 209 -2.42 -15.57 -5.44
CA ASN A 209 -1.95 -14.93 -4.22
C ASN A 209 -2.92 -13.88 -3.62
N VAL A 210 -4.11 -13.68 -4.20
CA VAL A 210 -5.19 -12.83 -3.62
C VAL A 210 -6.52 -13.59 -3.48
N LEU A 211 -6.67 -14.75 -4.15
CA LEU A 211 -7.99 -15.34 -4.39
C LEU A 211 -8.41 -16.50 -3.47
N GLU A 212 -7.68 -16.83 -2.40
CA GLU A 212 -8.09 -17.90 -1.46
C GLU A 212 -8.27 -17.48 0.02
N LYS A 213 -8.34 -16.18 0.32
CA LYS A 213 -8.96 -15.70 1.57
C LYS A 213 -10.24 -14.91 1.30
N THR A 214 -11.25 -15.63 0.82
CA THR A 214 -12.60 -15.58 1.44
C THR A 214 -13.22 -14.20 1.70
N ILE A 215 -13.28 -13.32 0.69
CA ILE A 215 -14.41 -12.39 0.51
C ILE A 215 -15.23 -12.80 -0.74
N GLY A 216 -15.19 -14.08 -1.07
CA GLY A 216 -16.07 -14.70 -2.06
C GLY A 216 -17.06 -15.62 -1.37
N LEU A 217 -18.06 -15.05 -0.68
CA LEU A 217 -19.40 -15.64 -0.42
C LEU A 217 -20.28 -14.80 0.54
N ILE A 218 -19.74 -13.77 1.22
CA ILE A 218 -20.50 -12.93 2.21
C ILE A 218 -20.14 -11.43 2.10
N GLY A 219 -19.82 -10.92 0.90
CA GLY A 219 -19.44 -9.52 0.69
C GLY A 219 -19.97 -8.97 -0.63
N GLU A 220 -20.00 -7.64 -0.74
CA GLU A 220 -20.36 -6.96 -2.00
C GLU A 220 -19.25 -7.16 -3.03
N PRO A 221 -19.58 -7.36 -4.32
CA PRO A 221 -18.57 -7.50 -5.37
C PRO A 221 -17.81 -6.18 -5.60
N ARG A 222 -16.62 -6.28 -6.19
CA ARG A 222 -15.87 -5.10 -6.66
C ARG A 222 -16.74 -4.31 -7.65
N PRO A 223 -16.92 -3.00 -7.46
CA PRO A 223 -17.85 -2.22 -8.28
C PRO A 223 -17.25 -1.87 -9.64
N ASP A 224 -17.99 -2.13 -10.72
CA ASP A 224 -17.66 -1.57 -12.04
C ASP A 224 -18.33 -0.19 -12.25
N GLU A 225 -19.22 0.21 -11.34
CA GLU A 225 -20.00 1.44 -11.43
C GLU A 225 -20.32 1.99 -10.03
N LEU A 226 -20.13 3.29 -9.83
CA LEU A 226 -20.62 4.03 -8.67
C LEU A 226 -21.84 4.86 -9.08
N ARG A 227 -22.91 4.77 -8.29
CA ARG A 227 -24.18 5.46 -8.53
C ARG A 227 -24.47 6.44 -7.43
N PHE A 228 -25.10 7.56 -7.79
CA PHE A 228 -25.38 8.65 -6.87
C PHE A 228 -26.84 9.08 -6.94
N SER A 229 -27.40 9.43 -5.78
CA SER A 229 -28.78 9.93 -5.66
C SER A 229 -28.89 11.44 -5.89
N SER A 230 -27.75 12.14 -5.93
CA SER A 230 -27.66 13.59 -6.13
C SER A 230 -26.42 13.95 -6.95
N LEU A 231 -26.50 15.08 -7.65
CA LEU A 231 -25.36 15.66 -8.37
C LEU A 231 -24.24 16.08 -7.41
N GLU A 232 -24.59 16.59 -6.22
CA GLU A 232 -23.63 17.00 -5.20
C GLU A 232 -22.74 15.83 -4.73
N SER A 233 -23.35 14.67 -4.42
CA SER A 233 -22.58 13.48 -4.02
C SER A 233 -21.72 12.95 -5.17
N PHE A 234 -22.25 12.99 -6.39
CA PHE A 234 -21.48 12.63 -7.59
C PHE A 234 -20.26 13.53 -7.77
N GLU A 235 -20.41 14.85 -7.71
CA GLU A 235 -19.32 15.81 -7.88
C GLU A 235 -18.26 15.66 -6.79
N SER A 236 -18.68 15.52 -5.52
CA SER A 236 -17.76 15.31 -4.39
C SER A 236 -16.90 14.05 -4.58
N VAL A 237 -17.52 12.95 -5.00
CA VAL A 237 -16.81 11.68 -5.23
C VAL A 237 -15.93 11.73 -6.46
N ARG A 238 -16.39 12.35 -7.55
CA ARG A 238 -15.59 12.58 -8.75
C ARG A 238 -14.34 13.38 -8.41
N ASP A 239 -14.46 14.51 -7.72
CA ASP A 239 -13.34 15.39 -7.38
C ASP A 239 -12.30 14.68 -6.50
N VAL A 240 -12.76 13.82 -5.57
CA VAL A 240 -11.89 12.97 -4.75
C VAL A 240 -11.13 11.96 -5.60
N LEU A 241 -11.83 11.24 -6.47
CA LEU A 241 -11.20 10.25 -7.34
C LEU A 241 -10.23 10.93 -8.33
N GLU A 242 -10.60 12.06 -8.93
CA GLU A 242 -9.73 12.85 -9.83
C GLU A 242 -8.44 13.30 -9.14
N ARG A 243 -8.53 13.69 -7.86
CA ARG A 243 -7.33 14.01 -7.07
C ARG A 243 -6.44 12.79 -6.85
N ILE A 244 -7.02 11.62 -6.59
CA ILE A 244 -6.25 10.39 -6.40
C ILE A 244 -5.61 9.98 -7.72
N THR A 245 -6.41 9.82 -8.77
CA THR A 245 -5.96 9.37 -10.09
C THR A 245 -4.95 10.33 -10.73
N GLY A 246 -5.12 11.64 -10.53
CA GLY A 246 -4.18 12.65 -11.03
C GLY A 246 -2.79 12.59 -10.39
N VAL A 247 -2.68 12.08 -9.16
CA VAL A 247 -1.39 11.86 -8.48
C VAL A 247 -0.82 10.48 -8.81
N THR A 248 -1.68 9.46 -8.90
CA THR A 248 -1.26 8.07 -9.12
C THR A 248 -1.16 7.69 -10.59
N GLY A 249 -1.26 8.66 -11.52
CA GLY A 249 -1.11 8.40 -12.96
C GLY A 249 -2.21 7.54 -13.58
N ILE A 250 -3.30 7.30 -12.86
CA ILE A 250 -4.43 6.51 -13.36
C ILE A 250 -5.17 7.36 -14.40
N ASP A 251 -5.26 6.88 -15.64
CA ASP A 251 -5.87 7.63 -16.74
C ASP A 251 -7.34 7.94 -16.41
N GLY A 252 -7.64 9.23 -16.22
CA GLY A 252 -9.00 9.74 -15.99
C GLY A 252 -9.69 10.19 -17.28
N SER A 253 -9.31 9.67 -18.45
CA SER A 253 -9.85 10.12 -19.74
C SER A 253 -10.23 8.97 -20.66
N PRO A 254 -11.39 9.08 -21.34
CA PRO A 254 -11.88 8.06 -22.26
C PRO A 254 -10.96 7.95 -23.48
N ARG A 255 -10.67 6.72 -23.91
CA ARG A 255 -10.17 6.47 -25.28
C ARG A 255 -11.30 6.51 -26.30
#